data_AF-A0A402BZC0-F1
#
_entry.id   AF-A0A402BZC0-F1
#
_cell.length_a   1.000
_cell.length_b   1.000
_cell.length_c   1.000
_cell.angle_alpha   90.00
_cell.angle_beta   90.00
_cell.angle_gamma   90.00
#
_symmetry.space_group_name_H-M   'P 1'
#
loop_
_entity.id
_entity.type
_entity.pdbx_description
1 polymer ?
#
loop_
_entity_poly.entity_id
_entity_poly.type
_entity_poly.pdbx_seq_one_letter_code
_entity_poly.pdbx_strand_id
1 'polypeptide(L)'
;MQDGSRHAAALLRKLGVGRGDRVALMCFNTPGFVYAMLGAWRLDPIDGIDVDENDPAEILYTSGTTGAPKGCVHSHRNVVRVATVLPRTPTGKIQKHLIRTAS
;
A
#
# COMPACT_ATOMS: atom_id res chain seq x y z
N MET A 1 -7.93 10.04 -8.35
CA MET A 1 -7.49 9.01 -7.39
C MET A 1 -8.61 8.06 -7.01
N GLN A 2 -9.78 8.56 -6.56
CA GLN A 2 -10.92 7.71 -6.21
C GLN A 2 -11.41 6.85 -7.38
N ASP A 3 -11.61 7.43 -8.56
CA ASP A 3 -12.08 6.69 -9.74
C ASP A 3 -11.12 5.58 -10.17
N GLY A 4 -9.81 5.87 -10.19
CA GLY A 4 -8.77 4.89 -10.50
C GLY A 4 -8.79 3.69 -9.54
N SER A 5 -8.91 3.94 -8.23
CA SER A 5 -8.98 2.86 -7.24
C SER A 5 -10.28 2.05 -7.32
N ARG A 6 -11.42 2.67 -7.65
CA ARG A 6 -12.69 1.97 -7.88
C ARG A 6 -12.63 1.09 -9.13
N HIS A 7 -12.03 1.60 -10.19
CA HIS A 7 -11.82 0.84 -11.42
C HIS A 7 -10.92 -0.38 -11.16
N ALA A 8 -9.81 -0.19 -10.44
CA ALA A 8 -8.93 -1.28 -10.05
C ALA A 8 -9.65 -2.34 -9.19
N ALA A 9 -10.45 -1.94 -8.21
CA ALA A 9 -11.26 -2.87 -7.41
C ALA A 9 -12.22 -3.70 -8.28
N ALA A 10 -12.89 -3.07 -9.25
CA ALA A 10 -13.79 -3.77 -10.18
C ALA A 10 -13.03 -4.77 -11.07
N LEU A 11 -11.82 -4.44 -11.51
CA LEU A 11 -10.97 -5.35 -12.28
C LEU A 11 -10.50 -6.53 -11.42
N LEU A 12 -10.06 -6.29 -10.19
CA LEU A 12 -9.65 -7.35 -9.26
C LEU A 12 -10.79 -8.34 -9.01
N ARG A 13 -12.02 -7.86 -8.80
CA ARG A 13 -13.21 -8.74 -8.68
C ARG A 13 -13.46 -9.55 -9.94
N LYS A 14 -13.35 -8.93 -11.13
CA LYS A 14 -13.49 -9.65 -12.42
C LYS A 14 -12.42 -10.73 -12.62
N LEU A 15 -11.24 -10.56 -12.04
CA LEU A 15 -10.16 -11.55 -12.03
C LEU A 15 -10.35 -12.63 -10.95
N GLY A 16 -11.46 -12.60 -10.21
CA GLY A 16 -11.78 -13.56 -9.16
C GLY A 16 -11.15 -13.25 -7.81
N VAL A 17 -10.47 -12.11 -7.67
CA VAL A 17 -9.94 -11.68 -6.37
C VAL A 17 -11.11 -11.27 -5.48
N GLY A 18 -11.22 -12.00 -4.39
CA GLY A 18 -12.30 -11.87 -3.45
C GLY A 18 -11.80 -11.56 -2.05
N ARG A 19 -12.77 -11.64 -1.15
CA ARG A 19 -12.61 -11.43 0.27
C ARG A 19 -11.67 -12.50 0.86
N GLY A 20 -10.66 -12.06 1.61
CA GLY A 20 -9.68 -12.95 2.26
C GLY A 20 -8.46 -13.31 1.41
N ASP A 21 -8.46 -12.94 0.12
CA ASP A 21 -7.31 -13.18 -0.75
C ASP A 21 -6.14 -12.23 -0.44
N ARG A 22 -4.93 -12.77 -0.47
CA ARG A 22 -3.70 -11.99 -0.41
C ARG A 22 -3.29 -11.58 -1.82
N VAL A 23 -3.31 -10.28 -2.10
CA VAL A 23 -2.95 -9.74 -3.41
C VAL A 23 -1.50 -9.28 -3.41
N ALA A 24 -0.67 -9.91 -4.26
CA ALA A 24 0.67 -9.41 -4.54
C ALA A 24 0.64 -8.42 -5.70
N LEU A 25 1.22 -7.24 -5.52
CA LEU A 25 1.34 -6.21 -6.55
C LEU A 25 2.78 -6.14 -7.04
N MET A 26 2.98 -6.43 -8.33
CA MET A 26 4.28 -6.32 -8.99
C MET A 26 4.13 -5.46 -10.24
N CYS A 27 4.45 -4.18 -10.11
CA CYS A 27 4.33 -3.21 -11.21
C CYS A 27 5.34 -2.08 -11.05
N PHE A 28 5.60 -1.37 -12.16
CA PHE A 28 6.49 -0.20 -12.15
C PHE A 28 5.95 0.90 -11.24
N ASN A 29 6.86 1.73 -10.72
CA ASN A 29 6.53 2.91 -9.91
C ASN A 29 5.75 3.96 -10.74
N THR A 30 4.45 3.71 -10.88
CA THR A 30 3.49 4.48 -11.67
C THR A 30 2.23 4.69 -10.82
N PRO A 31 1.36 5.67 -11.15
CA PRO A 31 0.10 5.84 -10.44
C PRO A 31 -0.78 4.57 -10.43
N GLY A 32 -0.61 3.69 -11.42
CA GLY A 32 -1.28 2.39 -11.49
C GLY A 32 -1.02 1.50 -10.27
N PHE A 33 0.19 1.53 -9.71
CA PHE A 33 0.51 0.82 -8.46
C PHE A 33 -0.41 1.29 -7.33
N VAL A 34 -0.53 2.60 -7.14
CA VAL A 34 -1.35 3.18 -6.06
C VAL A 34 -2.84 2.88 -6.28
N TYR A 35 -3.30 2.91 -7.52
CA TYR A 35 -4.69 2.55 -7.83
C TYR A 35 -4.98 1.07 -7.56
N ALA A 36 -4.06 0.17 -7.91
CA ALA A 36 -4.19 -1.25 -7.64
C ALA A 36 -4.16 -1.56 -6.13
N MET A 37 -3.24 -0.92 -5.39
CA MET A 37 -3.13 -1.02 -3.93
C MET A 37 -4.41 -0.58 -3.23
N LEU A 38 -4.88 0.64 -3.52
CA LEU A 38 -6.13 1.15 -2.95
C LEU A 38 -7.36 0.38 -3.46
N GLY A 39 -7.31 -0.17 -4.67
CA GLY A 39 -8.36 -1.03 -5.22
C GLY A 39 -8.48 -2.35 -4.46
N ALA A 40 -7.36 -2.94 -4.06
CA ALA A 40 -7.34 -4.15 -3.24
C ALA A 40 -7.94 -3.88 -1.84
N TRP A 41 -7.59 -2.75 -1.21
CA TRP A 41 -8.18 -2.35 0.08
C TRP A 41 -9.67 -1.99 0.02
N ARG A 42 -10.23 -1.81 -1.18
CA ARG A 42 -11.66 -1.55 -1.41
C ARG A 42 -12.48 -2.82 -1.61
N LEU A 43 -11.84 -3.99 -1.69
CA LEU A 43 -12.57 -5.24 -1.66
C LEU A 43 -13.25 -5.35 -0.29
N ASP A 44 -14.51 -5.79 -0.28
CA ASP A 44 -15.37 -5.66 0.91
C ASP A 44 -14.70 -6.25 2.16
N PRO A 45 -14.90 -5.63 3.34
CA PRO A 45 -14.42 -6.18 4.60
C PRO A 45 -14.88 -7.63 4.74
N ILE A 46 -14.11 -8.41 5.48
CA ILE A 46 -14.48 -9.79 5.72
C ILE A 46 -15.71 -9.81 6.65
N ASP A 47 -16.97 -9.95 6.16
CA ASP A 47 -18.18 -10.04 7.01
C ASP A 47 -17.99 -10.96 8.22
N GLY A 48 -18.18 -10.44 9.43
CA GLY A 48 -18.00 -11.21 10.66
C GLY A 48 -16.54 -11.33 11.13
N ILE A 49 -15.59 -10.67 10.44
CA ILE A 49 -14.28 -10.34 10.99
C ILE A 49 -14.28 -8.84 11.27
N ASP A 50 -14.10 -8.52 12.55
CA ASP A 50 -13.74 -7.19 12.98
C ASP A 50 -12.27 -6.96 12.60
N VAL A 51 -11.97 -5.85 11.92
CA VAL A 51 -10.61 -5.50 11.51
C VAL A 51 -10.07 -4.50 12.52
N ASP A 52 -9.05 -4.91 13.27
CA ASP A 52 -8.38 -4.05 14.24
C ASP A 52 -7.37 -3.12 13.54
N GLU A 53 -7.15 -1.92 14.09
CA GLU A 53 -6.19 -0.98 13.50
C GLU A 53 -4.73 -1.50 13.51
N ASN A 54 -4.43 -2.51 14.32
CA ASN A 54 -3.14 -3.18 14.41
C ASN A 54 -3.04 -4.41 13.49
N ASP A 55 -4.13 -4.81 12.83
CA ASP A 55 -4.09 -5.89 11.85
C ASP A 55 -3.23 -5.50 10.63
N PRO A 56 -2.52 -6.47 10.01
CA PRO A 56 -1.70 -6.21 8.83
C PRO A 56 -2.50 -5.65 7.65
N ALA A 57 -2.08 -4.49 7.12
CA ALA A 57 -2.66 -3.86 5.94
C ALA A 57 -1.82 -4.08 4.67
N GLU A 58 -0.49 -4.10 4.80
CA GLU A 58 0.44 -4.35 3.70
C GLU A 58 1.79 -4.94 4.16
N ILE A 59 2.49 -5.58 3.22
CA ILE A 59 3.88 -6.04 3.41
C ILE A 59 4.73 -5.45 2.28
N LEU A 60 5.69 -4.61 2.63
CA LEU A 60 6.63 -4.02 1.67
C LEU A 60 7.93 -4.81 1.68
N TYR A 61 8.34 -5.32 0.52
CA TYR A 61 9.61 -6.01 0.38
C TYR A 61 10.73 -5.02 0.06
N THR A 62 11.84 -5.16 0.77
CA THR A 62 13.08 -4.43 0.49
C THR A 62 13.96 -5.25 -0.45
N SER A 63 14.68 -4.59 -1.37
CA SER A 63 15.46 -5.26 -2.42
C SER A 63 16.57 -6.18 -1.90
N GLY A 64 16.95 -6.05 -0.62
CA GLY A 64 17.86 -6.97 0.04
C GLY A 64 19.25 -7.03 -0.62
N THR A 65 20.10 -6.03 -0.42
CA THR A 65 21.48 -6.06 -0.95
C THR A 65 22.40 -7.01 -0.16
N THR A 66 22.01 -7.41 1.05
CA THR A 66 22.79 -8.22 2.00
C THR A 66 22.18 -9.58 2.32
N GLY A 67 21.22 -10.06 1.51
CA GLY A 67 20.56 -11.35 1.71
C GLY A 67 19.16 -11.40 1.09
N ALA A 68 18.36 -12.41 1.42
CA ALA A 68 17.00 -12.54 0.90
C ALA A 68 16.14 -11.30 1.22
N PRO A 69 15.22 -10.89 0.31
CA PRO A 69 14.28 -9.81 0.55
C PRO A 69 13.51 -9.99 1.87
N LYS A 70 13.45 -8.93 2.67
CA LYS A 70 12.71 -8.92 3.94
C LYS A 70 11.39 -8.19 3.75
N GLY A 71 10.30 -8.78 4.25
CA GLY A 71 8.98 -8.18 4.26
C GLY A 71 8.79 -7.30 5.49
N CYS A 72 8.49 -6.02 5.28
CA CYS A 72 8.12 -5.06 6.31
C CYS A 72 6.60 -5.01 6.42
N VAL A 73 6.05 -5.59 7.50
CA VAL A 73 4.61 -5.60 7.76
C VAL A 73 4.19 -4.25 8.33
N HIS A 74 3.16 -3.64 7.76
CA HIS A 74 2.56 -2.40 8.25
C HIS A 74 1.10 -2.65 8.61
N SER A 75 0.67 -2.20 9.79
CA SER A 75 -0.75 -2.21 10.15
C SER A 75 -1.52 -1.05 9.51
N HIS A 76 -2.84 -1.10 9.58
CA HIS A 76 -3.71 0.03 9.20
C HIS A 76 -3.29 1.32 9.90
N ARG A 77 -2.98 1.24 11.20
CA ARG A 77 -2.51 2.36 12.01
C ARG A 77 -1.17 2.91 11.53
N ASN A 78 -0.20 2.06 11.17
CA ASN A 78 1.10 2.51 10.66
C ASN A 78 0.93 3.35 9.39
N VAL A 79 0.12 2.86 8.45
CA VAL A 79 -0.14 3.53 7.16
C VAL A 79 -0.79 4.90 7.38
N VAL A 80 -1.84 4.96 8.19
CA VAL A 80 -2.55 6.22 8.49
C VAL A 80 -1.62 7.20 9.19
N ARG A 81 -0.81 6.74 10.16
CA ARG A 81 0.10 7.60 10.89
C ARG A 81 1.08 8.30 9.95
N VAL A 82 1.69 7.58 9.01
CA VAL A 82 2.59 8.18 8.01
C VAL A 82 1.87 9.24 7.17
N ALA A 83 0.63 8.98 6.74
CA ALA A 83 -0.16 9.95 5.97
C ALA A 83 -0.49 11.23 6.75
N THR A 84 -0.62 11.15 8.08
CA THR A 84 -0.97 12.30 8.94
C THR A 84 0.23 13.15 9.36
N VAL A 85 1.42 12.55 9.54
CA VAL A 85 2.60 13.26 10.04
C VAL A 85 3.45 13.88 8.94
N LEU A 86 3.31 13.40 7.71
CA LEU A 86 4.00 14.01 6.58
C LEU A 86 3.39 15.39 6.30
N PRO A 87 4.17 16.47 6.32
CA PRO A 87 3.67 17.78 5.94
C PRO A 87 3.08 17.67 4.53
N ARG A 88 1.94 18.36 4.27
CA ARG A 88 1.38 18.52 2.93
C ARG A 88 2.32 19.34 2.07
N THR A 89 3.47 18.78 1.71
CA THR A 89 4.48 19.45 0.89
C THR A 89 3.95 19.46 -0.55
N PRO A 90 3.86 20.63 -1.19
CA PRO A 90 3.52 20.71 -2.61
C PRO A 90 4.45 19.81 -3.41
N THR A 91 3.85 19.03 -4.30
CA THR A 91 4.30 17.79 -4.95
C THR A 91 5.61 17.85 -5.76
N GLY A 92 6.37 18.95 -5.70
CA GLY A 92 7.51 19.20 -6.59
C GLY A 92 8.92 18.98 -5.99
N LYS A 93 9.09 18.72 -4.69
CA LYS A 93 10.43 18.74 -4.05
C LYS A 93 10.83 17.50 -3.24
N ILE A 94 10.02 16.44 -3.24
CA ILE A 94 10.14 15.38 -2.21
C ILE A 94 11.29 14.38 -2.47
N GLN A 95 11.80 14.25 -3.70
CA GLN A 95 12.77 13.19 -4.01
C GLN A 95 14.25 13.49 -3.69
N LYS A 96 14.64 14.69 -3.26
CA LYS A 96 16.08 15.03 -3.13
C LYS A 96 16.63 15.21 -1.71
N HIS A 97 15.79 15.24 -0.66
CA HIS A 97 16.25 15.62 0.68
C HIS A 97 16.17 14.53 1.76
N LEU A 98 15.72 13.31 1.42
CA LEU A 98 15.58 12.24 2.43
C LEU A 98 16.79 11.28 2.53
N ILE A 99 17.89 11.55 1.83
CA ILE A 99 19.13 10.74 1.88
C ILE A 99 20.36 11.61 2.18
N ARG A 100 20.30 12.44 3.23
CA ARG A 100 21.50 13.03 3.84
C ARG A 100 21.30 13.19 5.34
N THR A 101 21.57 12.12 6.08
CA THR A 101 22.30 12.13 7.36
C THR A 101 22.46 10.70 7.89
N ALA A 102 23.60 10.10 7.56
CA ALA A 102 24.32 9.20 8.43
C ALA A 102 25.79 9.40 8.06
N SER A 103 26.44 10.27 8.83
CA SER A 103 27.90 10.42 8.87
C SER A 103 28.49 9.28 9.67
#